data_AF-A0A372GBH0-F1
#
_entry.id   AF-A0A372GBH0-F1
#
_cell.length_a   1.000
_cell.length_b   1.000
_cell.length_c   1.000
_cell.angle_alpha   90.00
_cell.angle_beta   90.00
_cell.angle_gamma   90.00
#
_symmetry.space_group_name_H-M   'P 1'
#
loop_
_entity.id
_entity.type
_entity.pdbx_description
1 polymer ?
#
loop_
_entity_poly.entity_id
_entity_poly.type
_entity_poly.pdbx_seq_one_letter_code
_entity_poly.pdbx_strand_id
1 'polypeptide(L)'
;MPIKVAVVYTARTDPNGHLGRPRRYTSKAACTDRRVPKAKLANTEHGSVERGCGVEVYPTEAGARARSEYIQQTLGALDGVAGSEYHYVKGGILLRVSGFLTPAQAKQYETALARVTG
;
A
#
# COMPACT_ATOMS: atom_id res chain seq x y z
N MET A 1 5.97 6.34 14.56
CA MET A 1 6.45 5.44 13.47
C MET A 1 7.45 6.21 12.62
N PRO A 2 8.55 5.58 12.15
CA PRO A 2 9.61 6.29 11.43
C PRO A 2 9.36 6.34 9.90
N ILE A 3 8.16 6.77 9.50
CA ILE A 3 7.75 6.84 8.10
C ILE A 3 7.95 8.24 7.51
N LYS A 4 8.19 8.32 6.19
CA LYS A 4 8.17 9.56 5.42
C LYS A 4 7.33 9.39 4.17
N VAL A 5 6.48 10.37 3.86
CA VAL A 5 5.76 10.41 2.57
C VAL A 5 6.80 10.43 1.45
N ALA A 6 6.67 9.48 0.53
CA ALA A 6 7.59 9.31 -0.58
C ALA A 6 7.03 9.96 -1.85
N VAL A 7 5.77 9.66 -2.15
CA VAL A 7 5.09 10.15 -3.35
C VAL A 7 3.60 10.33 -3.03
N VAL A 8 3.04 11.45 -3.46
CA VAL A 8 1.58 11.62 -3.58
C VAL A 8 1.26 11.61 -5.07
N TYR A 9 0.41 10.69 -5.49
CA TYR A 9 0.13 10.49 -6.90
C TYR A 9 -0.97 11.43 -7.38
N THR A 10 -0.80 11.90 -8.61
CA THR A 10 -1.83 12.63 -9.38
C THR A 10 -2.28 11.76 -10.54
N ALA A 11 -3.35 12.14 -11.23
CA ALA A 11 -3.86 11.37 -12.37
C ALA A 11 -2.80 11.22 -13.48
N ARG A 12 -1.85 12.16 -13.56
CA ARG A 12 -0.73 12.15 -14.50
C ARG A 12 0.45 11.29 -14.06
N THR A 13 0.68 11.13 -12.75
CA THR A 13 1.86 10.46 -12.20
C THR A 13 1.58 9.05 -11.68
N ASP A 14 0.33 8.63 -11.69
CA ASP A 14 -0.09 7.29 -11.29
C ASP A 14 0.34 6.24 -12.32
N PRO A 15 1.23 5.29 -11.97
CA PRO A 15 1.76 4.31 -12.92
C PRO A 15 0.69 3.36 -13.47
N ASN A 16 -0.43 3.16 -12.76
CA ASN A 16 -1.54 2.36 -13.28
C ASN A 16 -2.55 3.19 -14.10
N GLY A 17 -2.44 4.52 -14.10
CA GLY A 17 -3.36 5.43 -14.78
C GLY A 17 -4.82 5.30 -14.34
N HIS A 18 -5.09 4.81 -13.12
CA HIS A 18 -6.43 4.53 -12.61
C HIS A 18 -6.96 5.61 -11.66
N LEU A 19 -6.10 6.52 -11.19
CA LEU A 19 -6.50 7.59 -10.28
C LEU A 19 -7.60 8.47 -10.87
N GLY A 20 -8.74 8.58 -10.17
CA GLY A 20 -9.86 9.42 -10.56
C GLY A 20 -10.78 8.84 -11.64
N ARG A 21 -10.55 7.60 -12.09
CA ARG A 21 -11.45 6.91 -13.02
C ARG A 21 -12.67 6.31 -12.29
N PRO A 22 -13.83 6.18 -12.97
CA PRO A 22 -15.00 5.54 -12.38
C PRO A 22 -14.69 4.16 -11.79
N ARG A 23 -15.15 3.90 -10.57
CA ARG A 23 -14.94 2.63 -9.83
C ARG A 23 -13.46 2.27 -9.58
N ARG A 24 -12.57 3.27 -9.50
CA ARG A 24 -11.16 3.12 -9.14
C ARG A 24 -10.83 3.99 -7.93
N TYR A 25 -9.55 4.00 -7.52
CA TYR A 25 -9.12 4.81 -6.39
C TYR A 25 -9.19 6.30 -6.73
N THR A 26 -9.63 7.10 -5.76
CA THR A 26 -9.73 8.56 -5.81
C THR A 26 -8.47 9.24 -5.30
N SER A 27 -7.68 8.56 -4.46
CA SER A 27 -6.39 9.04 -3.96
C SER A 27 -5.39 7.90 -3.85
N LYS A 28 -4.11 8.20 -4.06
CA LYS A 28 -3.00 7.26 -3.85
C LYS A 28 -1.76 7.97 -3.33
N ALA A 29 -1.12 7.40 -2.31
CA ALA A 29 0.15 7.86 -1.78
C ALA A 29 1.05 6.67 -1.44
N ALA A 30 2.36 6.89 -1.42
CA ALA A 30 3.34 5.92 -0.96
C ALA A 30 4.24 6.53 0.11
N CYS A 31 4.70 5.71 1.03
CA CYS A 31 5.62 6.08 2.10
C CYS A 31 6.83 5.15 2.14
N THR A 32 7.95 5.69 2.63
CA THR A 32 9.12 4.90 2.99
C THR A 32 9.16 4.69 4.50
N ASP A 33 9.63 3.51 4.93
CA ASP A 33 9.91 3.20 6.32
C ASP A 33 11.40 2.86 6.47
N ARG A 34 12.11 3.58 7.34
CA ARG A 34 13.56 3.37 7.53
C ARG A 34 13.92 1.97 8.06
N ARG A 35 12.94 1.23 8.59
CA ARG A 35 13.11 -0.13 9.10
C ARG A 35 13.20 -1.16 7.98
N VAL A 36 12.79 -0.80 6.76
CA VAL A 36 12.94 -1.67 5.58
C VAL A 36 14.41 -1.70 5.14
N PRO A 37 15.02 -2.90 5.02
CA PRO A 37 16.39 -3.05 4.54
C PRO A 37 16.48 -2.80 3.04
N LYS A 38 17.10 -1.69 2.63
CA LYS A 38 17.25 -1.31 1.21
C LYS A 38 17.93 -2.39 0.34
N ALA A 39 18.81 -3.19 0.93
CA ALA A 39 19.54 -4.26 0.24
C ALA A 39 18.65 -5.44 -0.16
N LYS A 40 17.43 -5.56 0.38
CA LYS A 40 16.49 -6.64 0.05
C LYS A 40 15.42 -6.22 -0.96
N LEU A 41 15.43 -4.96 -1.40
CA LEU A 41 14.43 -4.44 -2.33
C LEU A 41 14.69 -5.00 -3.73
N ALA A 42 13.72 -5.71 -4.28
CA ALA A 42 13.70 -6.05 -5.70
C ALA A 42 13.25 -4.84 -6.52
N ASN A 43 12.29 -4.07 -5.98
CA ASN A 43 11.82 -2.83 -6.58
C ASN A 43 12.29 -1.60 -5.79
N THR A 44 13.20 -0.84 -6.40
CA THR A 44 13.79 0.37 -5.82
C THR A 44 13.03 1.66 -6.15
N GLU A 45 11.94 1.58 -6.90
CA GLU A 45 11.12 2.74 -7.26
C GLU A 45 10.62 3.49 -6.03
N HIS A 46 10.58 4.82 -6.15
CA HIS A 46 10.40 5.65 -4.97
C HIS A 46 9.06 5.42 -4.25
N GLY A 47 8.01 5.06 -4.98
CA GLY A 47 6.69 4.74 -4.43
C GLY A 47 6.37 3.25 -4.37
N SER A 48 7.36 2.37 -4.52
CA SER A 48 7.20 0.93 -4.29
C SER A 48 6.77 0.65 -2.85
N VAL A 49 5.76 -0.21 -2.66
CA VAL A 49 5.29 -0.65 -1.34
C VAL A 49 6.39 -1.39 -0.59
N GLU A 50 7.33 -2.04 -1.30
CA GLU A 50 8.48 -2.71 -0.67
C GLU A 50 9.27 -1.76 0.22
N ARG A 51 9.36 -0.47 -0.13
CA ARG A 51 10.11 0.54 0.63
C ARG A 51 9.44 0.97 1.94
N GLY A 52 8.19 0.59 2.17
CA GLY A 52 7.46 0.97 3.39
C GLY A 52 5.97 0.69 3.31
N CYS A 53 5.22 1.59 2.69
CA CYS A 53 3.77 1.48 2.60
C CYS A 53 3.17 2.15 1.37
N GLY A 54 1.97 1.73 1.00
CA GLY A 54 1.10 2.37 0.01
C GLY A 54 -0.29 2.58 0.57
N VAL A 55 -0.90 3.71 0.27
CA VAL A 55 -2.28 4.03 0.64
C VAL A 55 -3.06 4.26 -0.64
N GLU A 56 -4.16 3.54 -0.81
CA GLU A 56 -5.10 3.68 -1.92
C GLU A 56 -6.49 3.94 -1.33
N VAL A 57 -7.14 5.05 -1.72
CA VAL A 57 -8.47 5.44 -1.23
C VAL A 57 -9.50 5.22 -2.33
N TYR A 58 -10.59 4.57 -1.99
CA TYR A 58 -11.69 4.20 -2.86
C TYR A 58 -13.00 4.84 -2.40
N PRO A 59 -13.98 5.01 -3.31
CA PRO A 59 -15.31 5.50 -2.94
C PRO A 59 -16.04 4.60 -1.95
N THR A 60 -15.76 3.29 -1.97
CA THR A 60 -16.44 2.30 -1.13
C THR A 60 -15.45 1.30 -0.55
N GLU A 61 -15.81 0.73 0.61
CA GLU A 61 -15.04 -0.35 1.22
C GLU A 61 -14.94 -1.58 0.34
N ALA A 62 -16.01 -1.93 -0.37
CA ALA A 62 -15.99 -3.02 -1.34
C ALA A 62 -14.92 -2.80 -2.43
N GLY A 63 -14.73 -1.56 -2.89
CA GLY A 63 -13.67 -1.22 -3.84
C GLY A 63 -12.26 -1.43 -3.28
N ALA A 64 -12.04 -1.01 -2.03
CA ALA A 64 -10.76 -1.22 -1.34
C ALA A 64 -10.48 -2.71 -1.09
N ARG A 65 -11.48 -3.49 -0.67
CA ARG A 65 -11.38 -4.94 -0.46
C ARG A 65 -11.08 -5.69 -1.76
N ALA A 66 -11.82 -5.41 -2.83
CA ALA A 66 -11.60 -6.03 -4.13
C ALA A 66 -10.17 -5.78 -4.65
N ARG A 67 -9.63 -4.56 -4.42
CA ARG A 67 -8.23 -4.29 -4.75
C ARG A 67 -7.26 -5.11 -3.91
N SER A 68 -7.49 -5.17 -2.59
CA SER A 68 -6.67 -5.95 -1.67
C SER A 68 -6.57 -7.40 -2.11
N GLU A 69 -7.72 -8.02 -2.41
CA GLU A 69 -7.83 -9.41 -2.85
C GLU A 69 -7.10 -9.65 -4.18
N TYR A 70 -7.32 -8.79 -5.17
CA TYR A 70 -6.62 -8.87 -6.46
C TYR A 70 -5.09 -8.85 -6.30
N ILE A 71 -4.57 -7.95 -5.48
CA ILE A 71 -3.12 -7.84 -5.23
C ILE A 71 -2.61 -9.08 -4.49
N GLN A 72 -3.29 -9.54 -3.43
CA GLN A 72 -2.88 -10.74 -2.69
C GLN A 72 -2.87 -11.99 -3.58
N GLN A 73 -3.88 -12.15 -4.46
CA GLN A 73 -3.91 -13.23 -5.45
C GLN A 73 -2.74 -13.13 -6.43
N THR A 74 -2.43 -11.92 -6.90
CA THR A 74 -1.30 -11.69 -7.82
C THR A 74 0.04 -11.99 -7.15
N LEU A 75 0.24 -11.58 -5.89
CA LEU A 75 1.46 -11.87 -5.12
C LEU A 75 1.58 -13.38 -4.82
N GLY A 76 0.48 -14.03 -4.45
CA GLY A 76 0.43 -15.47 -4.22
C GLY A 76 0.76 -16.28 -5.47
N ALA A 77 0.28 -15.85 -6.64
CA ALA A 77 0.58 -16.49 -7.93
C ALA A 77 2.06 -16.33 -8.37
N LEU A 78 2.81 -15.42 -7.73
CA LEU A 78 4.22 -15.18 -8.01
C LEU A 78 5.16 -15.92 -7.03
N ASP A 79 4.64 -16.84 -6.20
CA ASP A 79 5.39 -17.75 -5.31
C ASP A 79 6.57 -17.09 -4.54
N GLY A 80 6.35 -15.87 -4.03
CA GLY A 80 7.33 -15.14 -3.23
C GLY A 80 8.38 -14.34 -4.03
N VAL A 81 8.33 -14.37 -5.37
CA VAL A 81 9.21 -13.57 -6.24
C VAL A 81 8.90 -12.08 -6.15
N ALA A 82 7.63 -11.71 -5.93
CA ALA A 82 7.18 -10.31 -5.85
C ALA A 82 7.18 -9.75 -4.40
N GLY A 83 7.81 -10.45 -3.46
CA GLY A 83 7.74 -10.12 -2.04
C GLY A 83 6.37 -10.40 -1.42
N SER A 84 6.21 -10.05 -0.15
CA SER A 84 4.95 -10.15 0.59
C SER A 84 4.48 -8.77 1.03
N GLU A 85 3.17 -8.60 1.17
CA GLU A 85 2.56 -7.35 1.65
C GLU A 85 1.50 -7.65 2.71
N TYR A 86 1.46 -6.84 3.78
CA TYR A 86 0.35 -6.82 4.71
C TYR A 86 -0.70 -5.81 4.23
N HIS A 87 -1.95 -6.22 4.17
CA HIS A 87 -3.05 -5.34 3.78
C HIS A 87 -4.00 -5.09 4.95
N TYR A 88 -4.38 -3.82 5.11
CA TYR A 88 -5.38 -3.39 6.07
C TYR A 88 -6.41 -2.53 5.36
N VAL A 89 -7.69 -2.84 5.55
CA VAL A 89 -8.80 -2.09 4.97
C VAL A 89 -9.63 -1.46 6.08
N LYS A 90 -9.97 -0.19 5.92
CA LYS A 90 -10.91 0.53 6.79
C LYS A 90 -11.77 1.47 5.97
N GLY A 91 -13.07 1.19 5.89
CA GLY A 91 -13.94 1.90 4.96
C GLY A 91 -13.37 1.82 3.55
N GLY A 92 -13.40 2.92 2.80
CA GLY A 92 -12.79 3.00 1.46
C GLY A 92 -11.26 3.02 1.42
N ILE A 93 -10.54 2.90 2.54
CA ILE A 93 -9.07 3.02 2.57
C ILE A 93 -8.44 1.64 2.56
N LEU A 94 -7.56 1.39 1.59
CA LEU A 94 -6.63 0.27 1.55
C LEU A 94 -5.23 0.76 1.93
N LEU A 95 -4.69 0.25 3.04
CA LEU A 95 -3.31 0.44 3.46
C LEU A 95 -2.52 -0.84 3.20
N ARG A 96 -1.51 -0.73 2.34
CA ARG A 96 -0.56 -1.78 1.99
C ARG A 96 0.76 -1.51 2.70
N VAL A 97 1.36 -2.53 3.28
CA VAL A 97 2.58 -2.41 4.08
C VAL A 97 3.57 -3.47 3.62
N SER A 98 4.83 -3.08 3.48
CA SER A 98 5.93 -3.96 3.09
C SER A 98 6.02 -5.19 4.00
N GLY A 99 6.12 -6.38 3.41
CA GLY A 99 6.38 -7.64 4.11
C GLY A 99 7.81 -7.78 4.64
N PHE A 100 8.71 -6.84 4.31
CA PHE A 100 10.02 -6.76 4.95
C PHE A 100 9.95 -6.25 6.40
N LEU A 101 8.82 -5.67 6.80
CA LEU A 101 8.56 -5.29 8.19
C LEU A 101 8.08 -6.50 8.99
N THR A 102 8.41 -6.54 10.28
CA THR A 102 7.90 -7.60 11.15
C THR A 102 6.39 -7.47 11.38
N PRO A 103 5.67 -8.53 11.74
CA PRO A 103 4.24 -8.45 12.04
C PRO A 103 3.91 -7.39 13.11
N ALA A 104 4.76 -7.25 14.13
CA ALA A 104 4.60 -6.23 15.18
C ALA A 104 4.76 -4.80 14.62
N GLN A 105 5.67 -4.59 13.67
CA GLN A 105 5.84 -3.31 12.99
C GLN A 105 4.67 -3.00 12.06
N ALA A 106 4.17 -4.00 11.32
CA ALA A 106 2.99 -3.89 10.46
C ALA A 106 1.72 -3.56 11.28
N LYS A 107 1.53 -4.17 12.46
CA LYS A 107 0.40 -3.87 13.37
C LYS A 107 0.33 -2.40 13.79
N GLN A 108 1.46 -1.69 13.84
CA GLN A 108 1.47 -0.25 14.12
C GLN A 108 0.75 0.56 13.03
N TYR A 109 0.83 0.12 11.77
CA TYR A 109 0.11 0.72 10.64
C TYR A 109 -1.39 0.51 10.75
N GLU A 110 -1.82 -0.72 11.07
CA GLU A 110 -3.24 -1.02 11.30
C GLU A 110 -3.81 -0.17 12.44
N THR A 111 -3.07 -0.05 13.54
CA THR A 111 -3.48 0.79 14.68
C THR A 111 -3.55 2.27 14.31
N ALA A 112 -2.62 2.75 13.46
CA ALA A 112 -2.68 4.11 12.95
C ALA A 112 -3.91 4.32 12.03
N LEU A 113 -4.19 3.38 11.13
CA LEU A 113 -5.37 3.40 10.27
C LEU A 113 -6.67 3.40 11.10
N ALA A 114 -6.73 2.60 12.16
CA ALA A 114 -7.87 2.55 13.08
C ALA A 114 -8.18 3.91 13.73
N ARG A 115 -7.20 4.82 13.85
CA ARG A 115 -7.39 6.18 14.38
C ARG A 115 -7.81 7.21 13.33
N VAL A 116 -7.71 6.89 12.04
CA VAL A 116 -8.17 7.80 10.97
C VAL A 116 -9.68 7.91 11.00
N THR A 117 -10.22 9.02 11.47
CA THR A 117 -11.64 9.35 11.36
C THR A 117 -11.89 10.00 10.01
N GLY A 118 -12.92 9.54 9.29
CA GLY A 118 -13.42 10.16 8.07
C GLY A 118 -14.48 11.21 8.39
#